data_AF-A0A4P8XWA4-F1
#
_entry.id   AF-A0A4P8XWA4-F1
#
_cell.length_a   1.000
_cell.length_b   1.000
_cell.length_c   1.000
_cell.angle_alpha   90.00
_cell.angle_beta   90.00
_cell.angle_gamma   90.00
#
_symmetry.space_group_name_H-M   'P 1'
#
loop_
_entity.id
_entity.type
_entity.pdbx_description
1 polymer ?
#
loop_
_entity_poly.entity_id
_entity_poly.type
_entity_poly.pdbx_seq_one_letter_code
_entity_poly.pdbx_strand_id
1 'polypeptide(L)' 'MRTKKGKSEASRVYGVSLSSVKRWCKQYDGTWQSLLPKSRRPHSHPNRHTKEKKDKLEILLKVL' A
#
# COMPACT_ATOMS: atom_id res chain seq x y z
N MET A 1 -4.83 22.28 26.46
CA MET A 1 -3.59 21.49 26.32
C MET A 1 -3.90 20.19 25.58
N ARG A 2 -3.41 19.98 24.35
CA ARG A 2 -3.54 18.66 23.69
C ARG A 2 -2.62 17.71 24.42
N THR A 3 -3.19 16.76 25.16
CA THR A 3 -2.44 15.69 25.83
C THR A 3 -1.66 14.92 24.76
N LYS A 4 -0.38 15.22 24.59
CA LYS A 4 0.55 14.44 23.76
C LYS A 4 0.76 13.10 24.47
N LYS A 5 -0.24 12.21 24.43
CA LYS A 5 -0.01 10.79 24.72
C LYS A 5 0.90 10.27 23.61
N GLY A 6 2.18 10.19 23.91
CA GLY A 6 3.23 9.98 22.92
C GLY A 6 3.21 8.55 22.38
N LYS A 7 3.73 8.35 21.16
CA LYS A 7 3.95 7.01 20.58
C LYS A 7 4.76 6.10 21.53
N SER A 8 5.61 6.69 22.37
CA SER A 8 6.38 6.00 23.41
C SER A 8 5.55 5.52 24.60
N GLU A 9 4.47 6.23 24.96
CA GLU A 9 3.53 5.78 25.98
C GLU A 9 2.77 4.54 25.49
N ALA A 10 2.22 4.60 24.27
CA ALA A 10 1.57 3.45 23.65
C ALA A 10 2.50 2.23 23.55
N SER A 11 3.77 2.44 23.22
CA SER A 11 4.78 1.38 23.23
C SER A 11 4.92 0.70 24.60
N ARG A 12 4.95 1.48 25.69
CA ARG A 12 5.03 0.95 27.06
C ARG A 12 3.75 0.24 27.52
N VAL A 13 2.60 0.85 27.24
CA VAL A 13 1.28 0.34 27.65
C VAL A 13 0.97 -1.00 26.98
N TYR A 14 1.23 -1.10 25.68
CA TYR A 14 0.88 -2.29 24.90
C TYR A 14 2.05 -3.27 24.71
N GLY A 15 3.22 -3.02 25.31
CA GLY A 15 4.38 -3.90 25.21
C GLY A 15 4.93 -4.09 23.79
N VAL A 16 4.64 -3.14 22.89
CA VAL A 16 5.06 -3.19 21.47
C VAL A 16 6.21 -2.25 21.22
N SER A 17 7.06 -2.55 20.25
CA SER A 17 8.17 -1.67 19.91
C SER A 17 7.71 -0.31 19.41
N LEU A 18 8.44 0.75 19.75
CA LEU A 18 8.17 2.11 19.28
C LEU A 18 8.13 2.22 17.75
N SER A 19 8.93 1.41 17.05
CA SER A 19 8.94 1.33 15.59
C SER A 19 7.62 0.79 15.03
N SER A 20 7.01 -0.20 15.69
CA SER A 20 5.69 -0.74 15.31
C SER A 20 4.60 0.32 15.49
N VAL A 21 4.59 1.01 16.64
CA VAL A 21 3.63 2.11 16.89
C VAL A 21 3.78 3.22 15.85
N LYS A 22 5.00 3.65 15.56
CA LYS A 22 5.28 4.66 14.52
C LYS A 22 4.78 4.21 13.14
N ARG A 23 5.01 2.94 12.78
CA ARG A 23 4.56 2.34 11.51
C ARG A 23 3.04 2.30 11.41
N TRP A 24 2.33 1.92 12.46
CA TRP A 24 0.86 1.93 12.49
C TRP A 24 0.29 3.33 12.41
N CYS A 25 0.83 4.30 13.16
CA CYS A 25 0.40 5.70 13.07
C CYS A 25 0.58 6.29 11.67
N LYS A 26 1.54 5.81 10.86
CA LYS A 26 1.75 6.26 9.48
C LYS A 26 0.77 5.62 8.49
N GLN A 27 0.33 4.39 8.76
CA GLN A 27 -0.62 3.64 7.91
C GLN A 27 -2.09 3.91 8.27
N TYR A 28 -2.34 4.41 9.48
CA TYR A 28 -3.68 4.68 9.98
C TYR A 28 -4.33 5.84 9.21
N ASP A 29 -5.41 5.57 8.50
CA ASP A 29 -6.18 6.55 7.72
C ASP A 29 -7.50 6.97 8.42
N GLY A 30 -7.72 6.48 9.65
CA GLY A 30 -8.96 6.67 10.40
C GLY A 30 -9.82 5.40 10.45
N THR A 31 -9.48 4.37 9.70
CA THR A 31 -10.18 3.08 9.69
C THR A 31 -9.28 1.95 10.20
N TRP A 32 -9.85 0.95 10.87
CA TRP A 32 -9.06 -0.19 11.36
C TRP A 32 -8.56 -1.08 10.21
N GLN A 33 -9.27 -1.07 9.07
CA GLN A 33 -8.92 -1.81 7.87
C GLN A 33 -7.56 -1.37 7.29
N SER A 34 -7.15 -0.13 7.51
CA SER A 34 -5.88 0.38 6.99
C SER A 34 -4.65 -0.24 7.67
N LEU A 35 -4.83 -0.86 8.84
CA LEU A 35 -3.79 -1.59 9.55
C LEU A 35 -3.66 -3.04 9.06
N LEU A 36 -4.58 -3.52 8.22
CA LEU A 36 -4.51 -4.87 7.67
C LEU A 36 -3.32 -5.01 6.69
N PRO A 37 -2.70 -6.19 6.63
CA PRO A 37 -1.63 -6.46 5.68
C PRO A 37 -2.16 -6.34 4.24
N LYS A 38 -1.56 -5.43 3.47
CA LYS A 38 -1.83 -5.30 2.02
C LYS A 38 -1.18 -6.46 1.25
N SER A 39 -1.80 -6.85 0.14
CA SER A 39 -1.23 -7.87 -0.75
C SER A 39 0.18 -7.48 -1.20
N ARG A 40 1.12 -8.40 -1.03
CA ARG A 40 2.50 -8.26 -1.53
C ARG A 40 2.65 -8.82 -2.95
N ARG A 41 1.59 -9.41 -3.50
CA ARG A 41 1.63 -10.02 -4.83
C ARG A 41 1.74 -8.92 -5.88
N PRO A 42 2.68 -9.00 -6.83
CA PRO A 42 2.71 -8.06 -7.94
C PRO A 42 1.38 -8.12 -8.70
N HIS A 43 0.76 -6.95 -8.91
CA HIS A 43 -0.50 -6.84 -9.65
C HIS A 43 -0.32 -7.16 -11.15
N SER A 44 0.88 -6.99 -11.67
CA SER A 44 1.21 -7.18 -13.08
C SER A 44 2.58 -7.80 -13.25
N HIS A 45 2.72 -8.67 -14.25
CA HIS A 45 4.01 -9.13 -14.73
C HIS A 45 4.55 -8.10 -15.74
N PRO A 46 5.85 -7.75 -15.73
CA PRO A 46 6.42 -6.72 -16.62
C PRO A 46 6.15 -6.97 -18.11
N ASN A 47 6.14 -8.25 -18.54
CA ASN A 47 5.89 -8.62 -19.93
C ASN A 47 4.41 -8.95 -20.21
N ARG A 48 3.49 -8.55 -19.33
CA ARG A 48 2.05 -8.77 -19.54
C ARG A 48 1.54 -7.80 -20.60
N HIS A 49 1.44 -8.26 -21.83
CA HIS A 49 0.73 -7.54 -22.88
C HIS A 49 -0.78 -7.63 -22.63
N THR A 50 -1.44 -6.50 -22.39
CA THR A 50 -2.91 -6.40 -22.42
C THR A 50 -3.39 -6.47 -23.87
N LYS A 51 -4.61 -6.97 -24.10
CA LYS A 51 -5.22 -7.06 -25.44
C LYS A 51 -5.15 -5.73 -26.21
N GLU A 52 -5.34 -4.62 -25.50
CA GLU A 52 -5.26 -3.25 -26.03
C GLU A 52 -3.94 -2.92 -26.77
N LYS A 53 -2.82 -3.54 -26.38
CA LYS A 53 -1.53 -3.37 -27.08
C LYS A 53 -1.48 -4.18 -28.39
N LYS A 54 -2.14 -5.34 -28.46
CA LYS A 54 -2.23 -6.13 -29.68
C LYS A 54 -3.09 -5.43 -30.72
N ASP A 55 -4.23 -4.89 -30.29
CA ASP A 55 -5.18 -4.22 -31.18
C ASP A 55 -4.55 -2.96 -31.82
N LYS A 56 -3.77 -2.17 -31.07
CA LYS A 56 -3.02 -1.04 -31.63
C LYS A 56 -1.96 -1.43 -32.64
N LEU A 57 -1.24 -2.53 -32.41
CA LEU A 57 -0.22 -3.03 -33.34
C LEU A 57 -0.86 -3.61 -34.60
N GLU A 58 -1.99 -4.29 -34.47
CA GLU A 58 -2.73 -4.85 -35.59
C GLU A 58 -3.33 -3.75 -36.49
N ILE A 59 -3.86 -2.68 -35.90
CA ILE A 59 -4.35 -1.51 -36.65
C ILE A 59 -3.20 -0.83 -37.40
N LEU A 60 -2.04 -0.63 -36.76
CA LEU A 60 -0.86 -0.05 -37.42
C LEU A 60 -0.32 -0.91 -38.58
N LEU A 61 -0.37 -2.24 -38.44
CA LEU A 61 0.04 -3.19 -39.49
C LEU A 61 -0.95 -3.29 -40.66
N LYS A 62 -2.23 -2.98 -40.44
CA LYS A 62 -3.27 -2.99 -41.49
C LYS A 62 -3.35 -1.69 -42.29
N VAL A 63 -2.70 -0.63 -41.82
CA VAL A 63 -2.70 0.71 -42.45
C VAL A 63 -1.39 0.98 -43.22
N LEU A 64 -0.39 0.11 -43.07
CA LEU A 64 0.80 0.01 -43.92
C LEU A 64 0.54 -0.94 -45.09
#